data_AF-A0A9N8QK42-F1
#
_entry.id   AF-A0A9N8QK42-F1
#
_cell.length_a   1.000
_cell.length_b   1.000
_cell.length_c   1.000
_cell.angle_alpha   90.00
_cell.angle_beta   90.00
_cell.angle_gamma   90.00
#
_symmetry.space_group_name_H-M   'P 1'
#
loop_
_entity.id
_entity.type
_entity.pdbx_description
1 polymer ?
#
loop_
_entity_poly.entity_id
_entity_poly.type
_entity_poly.pdbx_seq_one_letter_code
_entity_poly.pdbx_strand_id
1 'polypeptide(L)'
;MNTVQPGAQLVSPSAPSTDLPPPTVVNNSGPLDSSWNRVSQLSEDGPSTSTQSDTEWECEAEEELVTLDLSGFGHRLIRNGVECALIGLESSSPHLRIGDNIFRGDWTEPVGTDIHLNVEKDPSFRG
;
A
#
# COMPACT_ATOMS: atom_id res chain seq x y z
N MET A 1 21.10 -69.59 8.53
CA MET A 1 21.04 -69.08 9.92
C MET A 1 20.95 -67.58 9.82
N ASN A 2 19.75 -67.04 10.04
CA ASN A 2 19.46 -65.60 9.97
C ASN A 2 19.73 -65.00 11.34
N THR A 3 20.70 -64.11 11.43
CA THR A 3 20.97 -63.32 12.63
C THR A 3 20.71 -61.86 12.29
N VAL A 4 19.59 -61.34 12.78
CA VAL A 4 19.21 -59.94 12.76
C VAL A 4 19.99 -59.23 13.87
N GLN A 5 20.74 -58.18 13.54
CA GLN A 5 21.19 -57.18 14.51
C GLN A 5 20.51 -55.84 14.20
N PRO A 6 19.81 -55.22 15.17
CA PRO A 6 19.29 -53.87 15.04
C PRO A 6 20.31 -52.88 15.63
N GLY A 7 20.70 -51.85 14.87
CA GLY A 7 21.46 -50.75 15.45
C GLY A 7 22.42 -50.05 14.49
N ALA A 8 21.90 -49.04 13.77
CA ALA A 8 22.70 -47.91 13.33
C ALA A 8 21.77 -46.70 13.19
N GLN A 9 21.64 -45.91 14.26
CA GLN A 9 21.10 -44.56 14.16
C GLN A 9 22.07 -43.72 13.31
N LEU A 10 21.60 -43.26 12.15
CA LEU A 10 22.26 -42.17 11.44
C LEU A 10 21.87 -40.86 12.13
N VAL A 11 22.86 -40.26 12.78
CA VAL A 11 22.80 -38.99 13.50
C VAL A 11 22.39 -37.88 12.53
N SER A 12 21.25 -37.23 12.79
CA SER A 12 20.85 -36.02 12.09
C SER A 12 21.75 -34.85 12.52
N PRO A 13 22.22 -33.98 11.61
CA PRO A 13 22.91 -32.76 12.01
C PRO A 13 21.93 -31.82 12.69
N SER A 14 22.24 -31.43 13.93
CA SER A 14 21.48 -30.49 14.74
C SER A 14 21.26 -29.17 13.99
N ALA A 15 19.99 -28.77 13.87
CA ALA A 15 19.63 -27.43 13.41
C ALA A 15 20.11 -26.37 14.43
N PRO A 16 20.54 -25.19 13.98
CA PRO A 16 20.86 -24.10 14.89
C PRO A 16 19.58 -23.63 15.59
N SER A 17 19.51 -23.76 16.91
CA SER A 17 18.47 -23.17 17.75
C SER A 17 18.44 -21.67 17.52
N THR A 18 17.41 -21.19 16.81
CA THR A 18 17.16 -19.76 16.66
C THR A 18 16.36 -19.32 17.88
N ASP A 19 17.07 -18.96 18.95
CA ASP A 19 16.48 -18.34 20.14
C ASP A 19 16.20 -16.86 19.80
N LEU A 20 15.08 -16.62 19.11
CA LEU A 20 14.61 -15.25 18.89
C LEU A 20 13.95 -14.75 20.18
N PRO A 21 14.35 -13.59 20.72
CA PRO A 21 13.60 -12.98 21.82
C PRO A 21 12.17 -12.70 21.34
N PRO A 22 11.15 -12.85 22.21
CA PRO A 22 9.78 -12.56 21.84
C PRO A 22 9.63 -11.09 21.40
N PRO A 23 8.66 -10.77 20.54
CA PRO A 23 8.43 -9.41 20.08
C PRO A 23 8.15 -8.51 21.28
N THR A 24 8.99 -7.48 21.45
CA THR A 24 8.78 -6.45 22.47
C THR A 24 7.50 -5.70 22.13
N VAL A 25 6.43 -5.97 22.87
CA VAL A 25 5.25 -5.09 22.88
C VAL A 25 5.67 -3.79 23.54
N VAL A 26 5.98 -2.77 22.73
CA VAL A 26 6.22 -1.43 23.25
C VAL A 26 4.87 -0.85 23.68
N ASN A 27 4.58 -0.98 24.96
CA ASN A 27 3.43 -0.34 25.57
C ASN A 27 3.78 1.14 25.87
N ASN A 28 3.40 2.04 24.98
CA ASN A 28 3.58 3.50 25.14
C ASN A 28 2.68 4.12 26.24
N SER A 29 2.00 3.31 27.05
CA SER A 29 1.17 3.78 28.16
C SER A 29 1.93 3.93 29.49
N GLY A 30 3.26 3.78 29.48
CA GLY A 30 4.09 4.06 30.64
C GLY A 30 4.19 5.56 30.95
N PRO A 31 4.44 5.97 32.20
CA PRO A 31 4.77 7.36 32.50
C PRO A 31 5.97 7.77 31.65
N LEU A 32 5.94 9.00 31.10
CA LEU A 32 7.09 9.56 30.38
C LEU A 32 8.34 9.33 31.21
N ASP A 33 9.36 8.75 30.59
CA ASP A 33 10.63 8.52 31.26
C ASP A 33 11.18 9.85 31.80
N SER A 34 11.98 9.80 32.87
CA SER A 34 12.54 10.99 33.50
C SER A 34 13.54 11.75 32.59
N SER A 35 13.84 11.27 31.38
CA SER A 35 14.63 12.00 30.40
C SER A 35 13.80 13.06 29.67
N TRP A 36 12.47 12.95 29.70
CA TRP A 36 11.57 14.00 29.23
C TRP A 36 11.43 15.12 30.25
N ASN A 37 12.14 16.21 30.02
CA ASN A 37 11.93 17.44 30.78
C ASN A 37 10.65 18.14 30.29
N ARG A 38 9.67 18.31 31.17
CA ARG A 38 8.47 19.11 30.89
C ARG A 38 8.89 20.58 30.76
N VAL A 39 8.90 21.11 29.54
CA VAL A 39 9.07 22.54 29.28
C VAL A 39 7.83 23.26 29.83
N SER A 40 7.99 23.92 30.97
CA SER A 40 6.87 24.51 31.71
C SER A 40 6.71 26.01 31.42
N GLN A 41 7.74 26.65 30.85
CA GLN A 41 7.69 28.01 30.34
C GLN A 41 8.59 28.12 29.11
N LEU A 42 8.01 28.62 28.03
CA LEU A 42 8.74 28.99 26.82
C LEU A 42 9.20 30.44 27.04
N SER A 43 10.49 30.69 27.20
CA SER A 43 11.03 32.05 27.30
C SER A 43 10.65 32.85 26.05
N GLU A 44 10.04 34.04 26.21
CA GLU A 44 9.62 34.91 25.11
C GLU A 44 10.79 35.53 24.32
N ASP A 45 12.03 35.43 24.82
CA ASP A 45 13.22 35.80 24.06
C ASP A 45 13.69 34.63 23.18
N GLY A 46 12.91 34.36 22.14
CA GLY A 46 13.34 33.49 21.04
C GLY A 46 14.50 34.14 20.26
N PRO A 47 15.35 33.35 19.58
CA PRO A 47 16.34 33.91 18.65
C PRO A 47 15.60 34.78 17.63
N SER A 48 16.07 36.01 17.40
CA SER A 48 15.50 36.93 16.42
C SER A 48 15.20 36.18 15.14
N THR A 49 13.92 35.90 14.89
CA THR A 49 13.48 35.29 13.65
C THR A 49 13.69 36.37 12.59
N SER A 50 14.85 36.33 11.96
CA SER A 50 15.07 36.97 10.67
C SER A 50 13.84 36.65 9.83
N THR A 51 13.19 37.67 9.29
CA THR A 51 12.00 37.53 8.43
C THR A 51 12.42 36.75 7.18
N GLN A 52 12.55 35.44 7.33
CA GLN A 52 12.74 34.51 6.26
C GLN A 52 11.37 34.45 5.61
N SER A 53 11.27 35.12 4.47
CA SER A 53 10.11 35.10 3.58
C SER A 53 9.51 33.70 3.58
N ASP A 54 8.26 33.59 4.07
CA ASP A 54 7.40 32.43 3.92
C ASP A 54 7.37 32.10 2.43
N THR A 55 8.22 31.17 2.03
CA THR A 55 8.19 30.59 0.71
C THR A 55 7.07 29.57 0.80
N GLU A 56 5.89 29.95 0.36
CA GLU A 56 4.74 29.09 0.21
C GLU A 56 5.17 27.92 -0.70
N TRP A 57 5.37 26.74 -0.10
CA TRP A 57 5.72 25.54 -0.85
C TRP A 57 4.49 25.10 -1.65
N GLU A 58 4.46 25.39 -2.94
CA GLU A 58 3.48 24.81 -3.86
C GLU A 58 3.82 23.33 -4.05
N CYS A 59 3.06 22.45 -3.43
CA CYS A 59 3.14 21.01 -3.68
C CYS A 59 2.50 20.73 -5.05
N GLU A 60 3.30 20.48 -6.08
CA GLU A 60 2.81 19.93 -7.35
C GLU A 60 2.30 18.51 -7.10
N ALA A 61 1.00 18.29 -7.27
CA ALA A 61 0.41 16.95 -7.19
C ALA A 61 0.58 16.25 -8.54
N GLU A 62 1.44 15.24 -8.59
CA GLU A 62 1.60 14.37 -9.77
C GLU A 62 0.46 13.35 -9.78
N GLU A 63 -0.43 13.43 -10.79
CA GLU A 63 -1.49 12.44 -11.02
C GLU A 63 -1.02 11.39 -12.03
N GLU A 64 -1.11 10.11 -11.68
CA GLU A 64 -0.83 9.00 -12.57
C GLU A 64 -2.13 8.33 -13.02
N LEU A 65 -2.30 8.17 -14.33
CA LEU A 65 -3.47 7.51 -14.91
C LEU A 65 -3.19 6.02 -15.13
N VAL A 66 -4.11 5.18 -14.65
CA VAL A 66 -4.07 3.72 -14.86
C VAL A 66 -5.28 3.30 -15.70
N THR A 67 -5.02 2.56 -16.77
CA THR A 67 -6.07 1.98 -17.62
C THR A 67 -6.44 0.58 -17.13
N LEU A 68 -7.74 0.35 -16.90
CA LEU A 68 -8.27 -0.97 -16.54
C LEU A 68 -8.84 -1.66 -17.79
N ASP A 69 -8.19 -2.72 -18.24
CA ASP A 69 -8.72 -3.56 -19.32
C ASP A 69 -9.70 -4.62 -18.78
N LEU A 70 -10.99 -4.40 -19.02
CA LEU A 70 -12.05 -5.35 -18.67
C LEU A 70 -12.36 -6.36 -19.78
N SER A 71 -11.47 -6.51 -20.77
CA SER A 71 -11.43 -7.59 -21.77
C SER A 71 -12.80 -8.04 -22.30
N GLY A 72 -13.59 -7.08 -22.78
CA GLY A 72 -14.90 -7.31 -23.42
C GLY A 72 -16.09 -7.49 -22.46
N PHE A 73 -15.87 -7.55 -21.15
CA PHE A 73 -16.96 -7.64 -20.15
C PHE A 73 -17.49 -6.28 -19.70
N GLY A 74 -16.79 -5.18 -20.01
CA GLY A 74 -17.10 -3.83 -19.52
C GLY A 74 -18.55 -3.41 -19.70
N HIS A 75 -19.14 -3.64 -20.88
CA HIS A 75 -20.54 -3.28 -21.16
C HIS A 75 -21.59 -4.08 -20.36
N ARG A 76 -21.23 -5.26 -19.84
CA ARG A 76 -22.12 -6.09 -18.99
C ARG A 76 -21.98 -5.75 -17.52
N LEU A 77 -20.75 -5.45 -17.10
CA LEU A 77 -20.37 -5.19 -15.72
C LEU A 77 -20.66 -3.76 -15.30
N ILE A 78 -20.44 -2.80 -16.19
CA ILE A 78 -20.61 -1.38 -15.91
C ILE A 78 -21.94 -0.94 -16.50
N ARG A 79 -22.99 -1.05 -15.68
CA ARG A 79 -24.27 -0.37 -15.89
C ARG A 79 -24.29 0.87 -15.01
N ASN A 80 -25.07 1.88 -15.39
CA ASN A 80 -25.22 3.08 -14.58
C ASN A 80 -25.59 2.72 -13.14
N GLY A 81 -24.81 3.21 -12.17
CA GLY A 81 -25.05 3.00 -10.73
C GLY A 81 -24.40 1.76 -10.11
N VAL A 82 -23.53 1.04 -10.83
CA VAL A 82 -22.75 -0.05 -10.24
C VAL A 82 -21.61 0.50 -9.40
N GLU A 83 -21.53 0.09 -8.13
CA GLU A 83 -20.44 0.44 -7.22
C GLU A 83 -19.14 -0.27 -7.62
N CYS A 84 -18.03 0.47 -7.60
CA CYS A 84 -16.70 -0.08 -7.80
C CYS A 84 -15.77 0.24 -6.64
N ALA A 85 -14.84 -0.67 -6.36
CA ALA A 85 -13.77 -0.48 -5.40
C ALA A 85 -12.48 -1.10 -5.93
N LEU A 86 -11.39 -0.34 -5.91
CA LEU A 86 -10.07 -0.77 -6.35
C LEU A 86 -9.10 -0.64 -5.17
N ILE A 87 -8.38 -1.72 -4.89
CA ILE A 87 -7.41 -1.78 -3.78
C ILE A 87 -6.10 -2.40 -4.24
N GLY A 88 -5.03 -2.07 -3.53
CA GLY A 88 -3.71 -2.67 -3.75
C GLY A 88 -3.05 -2.20 -5.04
N LEU A 89 -3.18 -0.92 -5.40
CA LEU A 89 -2.48 -0.34 -6.56
C LEU A 89 -0.96 -0.40 -6.41
N GLU A 90 -0.48 -0.41 -5.17
CA GLU A 90 0.91 -0.61 -4.79
C GLU A 90 1.38 -2.07 -4.87
N SER A 91 0.46 -3.02 -5.08
CA SER A 91 0.74 -4.46 -5.16
C SER A 91 0.92 -4.90 -6.60
N SER A 92 1.69 -5.97 -6.82
CA SER A 92 1.80 -6.62 -8.13
C SER A 92 0.50 -7.29 -8.61
N SER A 93 -0.47 -7.46 -7.71
CA SER A 93 -1.79 -8.02 -8.02
C SER A 93 -2.91 -7.21 -7.35
N PRO A 94 -3.32 -6.07 -7.93
CA PRO A 94 -4.43 -5.27 -7.43
C PRO A 94 -5.76 -6.04 -7.51
N HIS A 95 -6.75 -5.62 -6.72
CA HIS A 95 -8.08 -6.23 -6.75
C HIS A 95 -9.15 -5.19 -7.05
N LEU A 96 -10.04 -5.54 -7.97
CA LEU A 96 -11.14 -4.70 -8.40
C LEU A 96 -12.46 -5.40 -8.08
N ARG A 97 -13.35 -4.71 -7.37
CA ARG A 97 -14.75 -5.12 -7.20
C ARG A 97 -15.63 -4.27 -8.09
N ILE A 98 -16.51 -4.89 -8.86
CA ILE A 98 -17.59 -4.24 -9.63
C ILE A 98 -18.90 -4.96 -9.29
N GLY A 99 -19.75 -4.30 -8.50
CA GLY A 99 -20.93 -4.94 -7.91
C GLY A 99 -20.55 -6.14 -7.02
N ASP A 100 -21.05 -7.32 -7.39
CA ASP A 100 -20.78 -8.59 -6.68
C ASP A 100 -19.58 -9.36 -7.27
N ASN A 101 -18.96 -8.85 -8.34
CA ASN A 101 -17.84 -9.52 -9.00
C ASN A 101 -16.51 -8.99 -8.46
N ILE A 102 -15.59 -9.90 -8.16
CA ILE A 102 -14.24 -9.58 -7.70
C ILE A 102 -13.24 -10.10 -8.74
N PHE A 103 -12.33 -9.23 -9.15
CA PHE A 103 -11.27 -9.50 -10.11
C PHE A 103 -9.92 -9.30 -9.43
N ARG A 104 -8.99 -10.20 -9.74
CA ARG A 104 -7.57 -10.00 -9.47
C ARG A 104 -6.92 -9.51 -10.76
N GLY A 105 -6.23 -8.38 -10.68
CA GLY A 105 -5.49 -7.80 -11.78
C GLY A 105 -4.03 -8.23 -11.79
N ASP A 106 -3.40 -8.06 -12.94
CA ASP A 106 -1.97 -8.14 -13.16
C ASP A 106 -1.55 -6.91 -13.98
N TRP A 107 -0.37 -6.36 -13.71
CA TRP A 107 0.16 -5.21 -14.44
C TRP A 107 0.70 -5.61 -15.80
N THR A 108 0.43 -4.79 -16.82
CA THR A 108 1.00 -4.94 -18.17
C THR A 108 1.39 -3.58 -18.70
N GLU A 109 2.59 -3.48 -19.28
CA GLU A 109 3.05 -2.29 -19.99
C GLU A 109 2.79 -2.49 -21.49
N PRO A 110 1.78 -1.82 -22.07
CA PRO A 110 1.46 -1.98 -23.48
C PRO A 110 2.52 -1.33 -24.38
N VAL A 111 2.85 -1.99 -25.50
CA VAL A 111 3.69 -1.39 -26.53
C VAL A 111 2.84 -0.42 -27.35
N GLY A 112 3.08 0.89 -27.20
CA GLY A 112 2.39 1.91 -27.99
C GLY A 112 2.10 3.18 -27.20
N THR A 113 1.02 3.85 -27.58
CA THR A 113 0.54 5.06 -26.90
C THR A 113 -0.97 5.02 -26.85
N ASP A 114 -1.53 5.25 -25.67
CA ASP A 114 -2.97 5.38 -25.49
C ASP A 114 -3.42 6.81 -25.80
N ILE A 115 -4.52 6.94 -26.54
CA ILE A 115 -5.13 8.24 -26.86
C ILE A 115 -6.46 8.34 -26.12
N HIS A 116 -6.54 9.25 -25.15
CA HIS A 116 -7.74 9.49 -24.37
C HIS A 116 -8.56 10.62 -25.03
N LEU A 117 -9.80 10.32 -25.39
CA LEU A 117 -10.71 11.29 -26.01
C LEU A 117 -11.80 11.70 -25.02
N ASN A 118 -11.89 13.00 -24.75
CA ASN A 118 -12.95 13.58 -23.94
C ASN A 118 -14.14 13.96 -24.83
N VAL A 119 -15.36 13.80 -24.30
CA VAL A 119 -16.58 14.22 -25.01
C VAL A 119 -16.66 15.74 -25.03
N GLU A 120 -16.51 16.36 -26.20
CA GLU A 120 -16.59 17.82 -26.37
C GLU A 120 -18.04 18.33 -26.28
N LYS A 121 -19.02 17.50 -26.68
CA LYS A 121 -20.46 17.77 -26.56
C LYS A 121 -21.23 16.46 -26.49
N ASP A 122 -22.11 16.30 -25.50
CA ASP A 122 -22.91 15.09 -25.34
C ASP A 122 -23.81 14.87 -26.56
N PRO A 123 -23.59 13.81 -27.37
CA PRO A 123 -24.39 13.54 -28.56
C PRO A 123 -25.84 13.16 -28.24
N SER A 124 -26.14 12.84 -26.97
CA SER A 124 -27.49 12.53 -26.51
C SER A 124 -28.31 13.76 -26.12
N PHE A 125 -27.67 14.93 -25.96
CA PHE A 125 -28.36 16.18 -25.68
C PHE A 125 -28.97 16.77 -26.96
N ARG A 126 -30.24 16.43 -27.25
CA ARG A 126 -31.06 17.17 -28.20
C ARG A 126 -31.70 18.33 -27.47
N GLY A 127 -31.24 19.55 -27.77
CA GLY A 127 -31.88 20.79 -27.32
C GLY A 127 -33.30 20.94 -27.84
#